data_AF-W0E3I1-F1
#
_entry.id   AF-W0E3I1-F1
#
_cell.length_a   1.000
_cell.length_b   1.000
_cell.length_c   1.000
_cell.angle_alpha   90.00
_cell.angle_beta   90.00
_cell.angle_gamma   90.00
#
_symmetry.space_group_name_H-M   'P 1'
#
loop_
_entity.id
_entity.type
_entity.pdbx_description
1 polymer ?
#
loop_
_entity_poly.entity_id
_entity_poly.type
_entity_poly.pdbx_seq_one_letter_code
_entity_poly.pdbx_strand_id
1 'polypeptide(L)'
;MPDKADAVREVFDYWRAALDHPRAKLDSKRRRTIAARLKDGYSTEDLKRAVDGCRASPWHCGQNPSRKRYDDIELICRNAVKVEGFQKQVEQRHSGNDELAAWINEGDEQVIEGVFSHVG
;
A
#
# COMPACT_ATOMS: atom_id res chain seq x y z
N MET A 1 -18.27 17.62 14.40
CA MET A 1 -17.33 17.18 13.35
C MET A 1 -15.98 17.80 13.67
N PRO A 2 -14.87 17.06 13.61
CA PRO A 2 -13.55 17.64 13.85
C PRO A 2 -13.29 18.81 12.90
N ASP A 3 -12.50 19.79 13.34
CA ASP A 3 -12.11 20.89 12.45
C ASP A 3 -11.35 20.33 11.23
N LYS A 4 -11.43 21.03 10.10
CA LYS A 4 -10.77 20.57 8.87
C LYS A 4 -9.26 20.44 9.05
N ALA A 5 -8.64 21.29 9.87
CA ALA A 5 -7.21 21.17 10.16
C ALA A 5 -6.91 19.88 10.95
N ASP A 6 -7.78 19.51 11.88
CA ASP A 6 -7.66 18.27 12.67
C ASP A 6 -7.82 17.04 11.78
N ALA A 7 -8.83 17.02 10.90
CA ALA A 7 -9.05 15.92 9.96
C ALA A 7 -7.85 15.70 9.01
N VAL A 8 -7.23 16.78 8.52
CA VAL A 8 -6.02 16.68 7.69
C VAL A 8 -4.85 16.10 8.48
N ARG A 9 -4.68 16.56 9.72
CA ARG A 9 -3.60 16.10 10.60
C ARG A 9 -3.78 14.63 10.97
N GLU A 10 -5.00 14.22 11.28
CA GLU A 10 -5.37 12.85 11.58
C GLU A 10 -4.98 11.88 10.46
N VAL A 11 -5.34 12.20 9.21
CA VAL A 11 -4.97 11.37 8.04
C VAL A 11 -3.47 11.34 7.82
N PHE A 12 -2.79 12.48 7.99
CA PHE A 12 -1.34 12.57 7.83
C PHE A 12 -0.57 11.76 8.88
N ASP A 13 -0.96 11.87 10.15
CA ASP A 13 -0.31 11.14 11.24
C ASP A 13 -0.57 9.64 11.13
N TYR A 14 -1.77 9.24 10.67
CA TYR A 14 -2.05 7.84 10.34
C TYR A 14 -1.12 7.32 9.24
N TRP A 15 -0.98 8.06 8.14
CA TRP A 15 -0.07 7.71 7.05
C TRP A 15 1.39 7.54 7.54
N ARG A 16 1.87 8.45 8.39
CA ARG A 16 3.23 8.36 8.96
C ARG A 16 3.43 7.07 9.75
N ALA A 17 2.46 6.70 10.57
CA ALA A 17 2.54 5.50 11.39
C ALA A 17 2.41 4.23 10.54
N ALA A 18 1.43 4.18 9.64
CA ALA A 18 1.13 2.99 8.83
C ALA A 18 2.23 2.64 7.82
N LEU A 19 2.89 3.66 7.25
CA LEU A 19 3.91 3.50 6.22
C LEU A 19 5.33 3.86 6.71
N ASP A 20 5.55 3.97 8.02
CA ASP A 20 6.88 4.22 8.60
C ASP A 20 7.60 5.45 8.01
N HIS A 21 6.94 6.61 8.09
CA HIS A 21 7.50 7.92 7.72
C HIS A 21 7.69 8.83 8.96
N PRO A 22 8.51 8.45 9.95
CA PRO A 22 8.59 9.14 11.24
C PRO A 22 9.14 10.57 11.13
N ARG A 23 9.91 10.88 10.08
CA ARG A 23 10.50 12.21 9.86
C ARG A 23 9.72 13.10 8.89
N ALA A 24 8.65 12.58 8.28
CA ALA A 24 7.86 13.36 7.35
C ALA A 24 7.13 14.50 8.07
N LYS A 25 7.05 15.65 7.41
CA LYS A 25 6.40 16.86 7.93
C LYS A 25 5.15 17.15 7.12
N LEU A 26 4.12 17.65 7.79
CA LEU A 26 2.89 18.12 7.13
C LEU A 26 3.16 19.50 6.49
N ASP A 27 3.83 19.49 5.36
CA ASP A 27 4.06 20.68 4.54
C ASP A 27 2.77 21.17 3.85
N SER A 28 2.87 22.33 3.19
CA SER A 28 1.75 22.98 2.52
C SER A 28 1.16 22.14 1.39
N LYS A 29 1.99 21.32 0.70
CA LYS A 29 1.57 20.51 -0.42
C LYS A 29 0.80 19.29 0.06
N ARG A 30 1.33 18.53 1.01
CA ARG A 30 0.65 17.41 1.67
C ARG A 30 -0.68 17.83 2.30
N ARG A 31 -0.68 18.96 3.02
CA ARG A 31 -1.89 19.55 3.61
C ARG A 31 -2.95 19.83 2.54
N ARG A 32 -2.56 20.49 1.44
CA ARG A 32 -3.47 20.83 0.35
C ARG A 32 -4.05 19.58 -0.31
N THR A 33 -3.23 18.56 -0.55
CA THR A 33 -3.65 17.32 -1.21
C THR A 33 -4.69 16.58 -0.38
N ILE A 34 -4.46 16.40 0.93
CA ILE A 34 -5.43 15.75 1.84
C ILE A 34 -6.71 16.60 1.94
N ALA A 35 -6.56 17.91 2.16
CA ALA A 35 -7.70 18.83 2.28
C ALA A 35 -8.57 18.90 1.01
N ALA A 36 -7.98 18.66 -0.16
CA ALA A 36 -8.71 18.58 -1.43
C ALA A 36 -9.60 17.34 -1.49
N ARG A 37 -9.11 16.17 -1.06
CA ARG A 37 -9.95 14.96 -1.02
C ARG A 37 -11.08 15.09 0.00
N LEU A 38 -10.80 15.65 1.19
CA LEU A 38 -11.85 15.94 2.17
C LEU A 38 -12.91 16.91 1.62
N LYS A 39 -12.50 17.89 0.79
CA LYS A 39 -13.44 18.81 0.12
C LYS A 39 -14.30 18.10 -0.92
N ASP A 40 -13.77 17.10 -1.60
CA ASP A 40 -14.49 16.32 -2.61
C ASP A 40 -15.49 15.32 -1.99
N GLY A 41 -15.58 15.23 -0.65
CA GLY A 41 -16.57 14.44 0.06
C GLY A 41 -16.04 13.15 0.70
N TYR A 42 -14.74 12.84 0.56
CA TYR A 42 -14.14 11.71 1.26
C TYR A 42 -14.05 11.97 2.76
N SER A 43 -14.32 10.95 3.57
CA SER A 43 -14.09 10.97 5.01
C SER A 43 -12.61 10.74 5.36
N THR A 44 -12.22 11.02 6.61
CA THR A 44 -10.88 10.64 7.09
C THR A 44 -10.66 9.13 6.99
N GLU A 45 -11.71 8.34 7.25
CA GLU A 45 -11.69 6.88 7.16
C GLU A 45 -11.47 6.38 5.73
N ASP A 46 -12.06 7.05 4.74
CA ASP A 46 -11.81 6.72 3.32
C ASP A 46 -10.34 6.90 2.96
N LEU A 47 -9.72 7.99 3.44
CA LEU A 47 -8.32 8.27 3.16
C LEU A 47 -7.38 7.33 3.92
N LYS A 48 -7.72 6.93 5.15
CA LYS A 48 -7.00 5.90 5.90
C LYS A 48 -7.06 4.54 5.19
N ARG A 49 -8.22 4.14 4.68
CA ARG A 49 -8.36 2.92 3.87
C ARG A 49 -7.50 2.96 2.60
N ALA A 50 -7.38 4.12 1.96
CA ALA A 50 -6.45 4.28 0.82
C ALA A 50 -4.97 4.14 1.26
N VAL A 51 -4.60 4.62 2.45
CA VAL A 51 -3.27 4.40 3.02
C VAL A 51 -3.01 2.91 3.25
N ASP A 52 -3.97 2.19 3.84
CA ASP A 52 -3.85 0.75 4.08
C ASP A 52 -3.74 -0.03 2.78
N GLY A 53 -4.48 0.35 1.76
CA GLY A 53 -4.36 -0.22 0.42
C GLY A 53 -2.98 -0.01 -0.22
N CYS A 54 -2.38 1.16 -0.01
CA CYS A 54 -1.01 1.42 -0.46
C CYS A 54 0.01 0.54 0.29
N ARG A 55 -0.13 0.44 1.63
CA ARG A 55 0.68 -0.44 2.48
C ARG A 55 0.54 -1.92 2.11
N ALA A 56 -0.65 -2.31 1.66
CA ALA A 56 -0.94 -3.66 1.22
C ALA A 56 -0.32 -4.01 -0.14
N SER A 57 0.18 -3.03 -0.91
CA SER A 57 0.74 -3.27 -2.23
C SER A 57 2.26 -3.50 -2.19
N PRO A 58 2.77 -4.71 -2.49
CA PRO A 58 4.20 -5.00 -2.49
C PRO A 58 4.98 -4.07 -3.42
N TRP A 59 4.40 -3.80 -4.60
CA TRP A 59 4.98 -2.88 -5.59
C TRP A 59 5.21 -1.49 -4.99
N HIS A 60 4.21 -0.91 -4.31
CA HIS A 60 4.34 0.44 -3.73
C HIS A 60 5.27 0.45 -2.52
N CYS A 61 5.38 -0.67 -1.82
CA CYS A 61 6.30 -0.86 -0.68
C CYS A 61 7.74 -1.20 -1.10
N GLY A 62 8.08 -1.12 -2.39
CA GLY A 62 9.46 -1.27 -2.87
C GLY A 62 9.82 -2.66 -3.40
N GLN A 63 8.87 -3.61 -3.44
CA GLN A 63 9.03 -4.86 -4.20
C GLN A 63 8.75 -4.59 -5.69
N ASN A 64 9.59 -3.74 -6.27
CA ASN A 64 9.56 -3.37 -7.68
C ASN A 64 11.01 -3.34 -8.22
N PRO A 65 11.20 -3.36 -9.56
CA PRO A 65 12.54 -3.40 -10.16
C PRO A 65 13.45 -2.25 -9.72
N SER A 66 12.86 -1.08 -9.42
CA SER A 66 13.58 0.11 -8.98
C SER A 66 13.93 0.10 -7.48
N ARG A 67 13.47 -0.91 -6.72
CA ARG A 67 13.58 -1.02 -5.26
C ARG A 67 13.17 0.26 -4.51
N LYS A 68 12.21 0.99 -5.07
CA LYS A 68 11.81 2.32 -4.59
C LYS A 68 10.42 2.28 -3.97
N ARG A 69 10.23 2.92 -2.83
CA ARG A 69 8.90 3.12 -2.24
C ARG A 69 8.15 4.23 -2.98
N TYR A 70 6.89 3.96 -3.29
CA TYR A 70 5.95 4.86 -3.95
C TYR A 70 4.71 4.98 -3.09
N ASP A 71 4.88 5.52 -1.89
CA ASP A 71 3.89 5.50 -0.84
C ASP A 71 3.67 6.88 -0.20
N ASP A 72 4.09 7.96 -0.89
CA ASP A 72 3.89 9.32 -0.39
C ASP A 72 2.39 9.66 -0.36
N ILE A 73 1.94 10.36 0.70
CA ILE A 73 0.54 10.78 0.86
C ILE A 73 0.05 11.66 -0.28
N GLU A 74 0.94 12.38 -0.98
CA GLU A 74 0.59 13.14 -2.18
C GLU A 74 0.23 12.24 -3.35
N LEU A 75 0.83 11.05 -3.46
CA LEU A 75 0.47 10.06 -4.47
C LEU A 75 -0.87 9.41 -4.13
N ILE A 76 -1.02 8.99 -2.87
CA ILE A 76 -2.22 8.31 -2.36
C ILE A 76 -3.45 9.22 -2.50
N CYS A 77 -3.33 10.48 -2.10
CA CYS A 77 -4.42 11.46 -2.15
C CYS A 77 -4.42 12.34 -3.41
N ARG A 78 -3.65 11.99 -4.46
CA ARG A 78 -3.44 12.85 -5.64
C ARG A 78 -4.75 13.28 -6.31
N ASN A 79 -5.66 12.33 -6.47
CA ASN A 79 -6.98 12.50 -7.09
C ASN A 79 -7.89 11.35 -6.67
N ALA A 80 -9.19 11.44 -7.02
CA ALA A 80 -10.20 10.42 -6.72
C ALA A 80 -9.78 9.02 -7.21
N VAL A 81 -9.27 8.92 -8.44
CA VAL A 81 -8.81 7.67 -9.05
C VAL A 81 -7.74 6.97 -8.21
N LYS A 82 -6.79 7.72 -7.63
CA LYS A 82 -5.77 7.14 -6.75
C LYS A 82 -6.35 6.68 -5.42
N VAL A 83 -7.19 7.49 -4.78
CA VAL A 83 -7.84 7.13 -3.52
C VAL A 83 -8.63 5.84 -3.67
N GLU A 84 -9.52 5.78 -4.67
CA GLU A 84 -10.36 4.61 -4.95
C GLU A 84 -9.53 3.39 -5.39
N GLY A 85 -8.51 3.61 -6.22
CA GLY A 85 -7.62 2.55 -6.67
C GLY A 85 -6.89 1.88 -5.51
N PHE A 86 -6.40 2.66 -4.54
CA PHE A 86 -5.78 2.10 -3.35
C PHE A 86 -6.79 1.44 -2.42
N GLN A 87 -7.98 2.01 -2.20
CA GLN A 87 -9.03 1.35 -1.41
C GLN A 87 -9.33 -0.07 -1.90
N LYS A 88 -9.40 -0.27 -3.23
CA LYS A 88 -9.61 -1.60 -3.85
C LYS A 88 -8.44 -2.58 -3.66
N GLN A 89 -7.21 -2.10 -3.42
CA GLN A 89 -6.07 -2.98 -3.16
C GLN A 89 -6.22 -3.74 -1.83
N VAL A 90 -6.97 -3.20 -0.86
CA VAL A 90 -7.29 -3.91 0.38
C VAL A 90 -8.12 -5.16 0.09
N GLU A 91 -9.07 -5.07 -0.84
CA GLU A 91 -9.99 -6.15 -1.22
C GLU A 91 -9.28 -7.25 -2.01
N GLN A 92 -8.36 -6.89 -2.90
CA GLN A 92 -7.66 -7.85 -3.77
C GLN A 92 -6.69 -8.76 -3.02
N ARG A 93 -6.24 -8.37 -1.82
CA ARG A 93 -5.38 -9.20 -0.98
C ARG A 93 -6.11 -10.44 -0.45
N HIS A 94 -7.45 -10.42 -0.40
CA HIS A 94 -8.27 -11.58 -0.02
C HIS A 94 -8.54 -12.58 -1.15
N SER A 95 -8.27 -12.23 -2.41
CA SER A 95 -8.73 -13.05 -3.56
C SER A 95 -7.61 -13.59 -4.46
N GLY A 96 -6.33 -13.42 -4.13
CA GLY A 96 -5.29 -13.88 -5.08
C GLY A 96 -3.85 -14.02 -4.60
N ASN A 97 -3.55 -13.92 -3.30
CA ASN A 97 -2.16 -14.07 -2.83
C ASN A 97 -1.96 -15.05 -1.67
N ASP A 98 -3.03 -15.54 -1.02
CA ASP A 98 -2.92 -16.59 -0.01
C ASP A 98 -2.73 -17.98 -0.65
N GLU A 99 -3.32 -18.24 -1.83
CA GLU A 99 -3.17 -19.52 -2.55
C GLU A 99 -1.73 -19.77 -3.07
N LEU A 100 -1.06 -18.72 -3.58
CA LEU A 100 0.30 -18.83 -4.12
C LEU A 100 1.37 -18.92 -3.01
N ALA A 101 1.16 -18.22 -1.88
CA ALA A 101 2.03 -18.29 -0.72
C ALA A 101 1.86 -19.59 0.08
N ALA A 102 0.67 -20.20 0.06
CA ALA A 102 0.43 -21.53 0.61
C ALA A 102 1.13 -22.63 -0.20
N TRP A 103 1.05 -22.58 -1.53
CA TRP A 103 1.73 -23.57 -2.41
C TRP A 103 3.27 -23.56 -2.29
N ILE A 104 3.88 -22.38 -2.10
CA ILE A 104 5.35 -22.28 -1.95
C ILE A 104 5.84 -22.82 -0.59
N ASN A 105 5.03 -22.77 0.47
CA ASN A 105 5.44 -23.22 1.81
C ASN A 105 5.10 -24.70 2.11
N GLU A 106 4.27 -25.35 1.29
CA GLU A 106 3.87 -26.77 1.49
C GLU A 106 4.61 -27.75 0.54
N GLY A 107 5.48 -27.24 -0.35
CA GLY A 107 6.01 -28.00 -1.49
C GLY A 107 7.48 -28.43 -1.45
N ASP A 108 8.15 -28.47 -0.29
CA ASP A 108 9.57 -28.86 -0.21
C ASP A 108 9.77 -30.23 0.45
N GLU A 109 9.49 -31.32 -0.29
CA GLU A 109 10.25 -32.58 -0.21
C GLU A 109 9.93 -33.52 -1.41
N GLN A 110 10.45 -33.21 -2.60
CA GLN A 110 10.68 -34.25 -3.62
C GLN A 110 12.07 -34.01 -4.24
N VAL A 111 13.00 -34.81 -3.75
CA VAL A 111 14.40 -34.93 -4.16
C VAL A 111 14.50 -35.12 -5.68
N ILE A 112 15.22 -34.22 -6.35
CA ILE A 112 15.62 -34.38 -7.75
C ILE A 112 16.82 -35.33 -7.78
N GLU A 113 16.60 -36.63 -7.66
CA GLU A 113 17.59 -37.63 -8.05
C GLU A 113 17.19 -38.25 -9.39
N GLY A 114 18.08 -38.08 -10.37
CA GLY A 114 18.17 -38.99 -11.52
C GLY A 114 17.80 -38.41 -12.87
N VAL A 115 18.73 -37.64 -13.49
CA VAL A 115 19.06 -37.82 -14.92
C VAL A 115 20.52 -37.41 -15.14
N PHE A 116 21.46 -38.35 -14.95
CA PHE A 116 22.67 -38.44 -15.76
C PHE A 116 23.15 -39.91 -15.74
N SER A 117 22.68 -40.70 -16.72
CA SER A 117 23.36 -41.95 -17.09
C SER A 117 23.19 -42.27 -18.58
N HIS A 118 24.30 -42.13 -19.29
CA HIS A 118 24.76 -42.93 -20.44
C HIS A 118 26.26 -42.57 -20.54
N VAL A 119 27.24 -43.39 -20.12
CA VAL A 119 27.70 -44.68 -20.70
C VAL A 119 27.76 -44.58 -22.22
N GLY A 120 28.90 -44.71 -22.90
CA GLY A 120 30.28 -45.04 -22.56
C GLY A 120 31.10 -45.02 -23.85
#